data_AF-A0A553H3S7-F1
#
_entry.id   AF-A0A553H3S7-F1
#
_cell.length_a   1.000
_cell.length_b   1.000
_cell.length_c   1.000
_cell.angle_alpha   90.00
_cell.angle_beta   90.00
_cell.angle_gamma   90.00
#
_symmetry.space_group_name_H-M   'P 1'
#
loop_
_entity.id
_entity.type
_entity.pdbx_description
1 polymer ?
#
loop_
_entity_poly.entity_id
_entity_poly.type
_entity_poly.pdbx_seq_one_letter_code
_entity_poly.pdbx_strand_id
1 'polypeptide(L)'
;MTIGNQVAPTSTALQARVMIYQPSQRPRERVGDWMDTSFGRCRVTGRLGQRHADIVESILYIAERRREISDGGIELLIDPAKLRRILSNHQYSHDRIKKLLIDLRAATVEIVTPELELSGESIIGGLIDHVIPSPMTRRDPLTSGVRHLWRVRLGVALVMLLERDLSLYYPPAPIARLQHGISQALARHVLTHKQNPSGGWHLDTLIRAVGGRGVHSMMLRNYRRRLREDAAGLAEIGIELDASDRVKRATAAR
;
A
#
# COMPACT_ATOMS: atom_id res chain seq x y z
N MET A 1 17.09 -7.08 18.80
CA MET A 1 17.18 -6.51 17.43
C MET A 1 15.84 -5.87 17.12
N THR A 2 15.86 -4.57 16.87
CA THR A 2 14.73 -3.77 16.44
C THR A 2 14.30 -4.25 15.04
N ILE A 3 13.09 -4.79 14.89
CA ILE A 3 12.59 -5.34 13.61
C ILE A 3 11.26 -4.69 13.22
N GLY A 4 10.99 -4.62 11.92
CA GLY A 4 9.70 -4.25 11.36
C GLY A 4 9.30 -2.79 11.60
N ASN A 5 8.14 -2.55 12.23
CA ASN A 5 7.63 -1.18 12.49
C ASN A 5 8.55 -0.29 13.33
N GLN A 6 9.57 -0.87 13.97
CA GLN A 6 10.61 -0.12 14.66
C GLN A 6 11.78 0.29 13.73
N VAL A 7 11.80 -0.17 12.48
CA VAL A 7 12.84 0.09 11.45
C VAL A 7 12.34 1.04 10.36
N ALA A 8 11.08 0.88 9.94
CA ALA A 8 10.41 1.75 8.98
C ALA A 8 8.90 1.77 9.27
N PRO A 9 8.18 2.87 8.97
CA PRO A 9 6.71 2.84 9.00
C PRO A 9 6.18 1.88 7.93
N THR A 10 5.01 1.29 8.18
CA THR A 10 4.38 0.34 7.25
C THR A 10 3.96 1.01 5.95
N SER A 11 3.46 2.25 6.05
CA SER A 11 2.91 3.01 4.95
C SER A 11 2.90 4.50 5.31
N THR A 12 2.38 5.32 4.42
CA THR A 12 2.13 6.75 4.65
C THR A 12 0.72 7.11 4.18
N ALA A 13 0.14 8.19 4.72
CA ALA A 13 -1.25 8.54 4.44
C ALA A 13 -1.54 8.82 2.95
N LEU A 14 -0.68 9.54 2.25
CA LEU A 14 -0.81 9.88 0.84
C LEU A 14 -0.82 8.64 -0.06
N GLN A 15 -0.10 7.57 0.27
CA GLN A 15 -0.13 6.33 -0.52
C GLN A 15 -1.56 5.80 -0.74
N ALA A 16 -2.42 5.97 0.27
CA ALA A 16 -3.83 5.62 0.20
C ALA A 16 -4.74 6.78 -0.21
N ARG A 17 -4.37 8.03 0.10
CA ARG A 17 -5.22 9.20 -0.09
C ARG A 17 -5.19 9.78 -1.50
N VAL A 18 -4.07 9.68 -2.23
CA VAL A 18 -3.96 10.22 -3.61
C VAL A 18 -4.10 9.16 -4.70
N MET A 19 -4.58 7.96 -4.35
CA MET A 19 -4.92 6.90 -5.33
C MET A 19 -3.75 6.41 -6.21
N ILE A 20 -2.53 6.35 -5.66
CA ILE A 20 -1.35 5.75 -6.32
C ILE A 20 -1.69 4.36 -6.87
N TYR A 21 -2.36 3.56 -6.05
CA TYR A 21 -2.79 2.20 -6.39
C TYR A 21 -4.26 2.18 -6.81
N GLN A 22 -4.57 1.55 -7.95
CA GLN A 22 -5.96 1.28 -8.34
C GLN A 22 -6.68 0.44 -7.27
N PRO A 23 -7.99 0.62 -7.05
CA PRO A 23 -8.81 -0.23 -6.17
C PRO A 23 -9.08 -1.61 -6.81
N SER A 24 -8.01 -2.31 -7.21
CA SER A 24 -8.06 -3.55 -7.98
C SER A 24 -6.93 -4.52 -7.64
N GLN A 25 -7.35 -5.79 -7.53
CA GLN A 25 -6.64 -7.05 -7.79
C GLN A 25 -5.69 -7.16 -8.97
N ARG A 26 -6.15 -6.56 -10.06
CA ARG A 26 -5.72 -6.77 -11.43
C ARG A 26 -5.76 -5.39 -12.09
N PRO A 27 -4.82 -4.50 -11.72
CA PRO A 27 -4.76 -3.15 -12.26
C PRO A 27 -4.53 -3.18 -13.77
N ARG A 28 -4.99 -2.13 -14.44
CA ARG A 28 -4.67 -1.86 -15.86
C ARG A 28 -3.47 -0.92 -15.94
N GLU A 29 -2.89 -0.82 -17.13
CA GLU A 29 -1.91 0.21 -17.42
C GLU A 29 -2.54 1.61 -17.28
N ARG A 30 -1.87 2.52 -16.58
CA ARG A 30 -2.18 3.95 -16.60
C ARG A 30 -1.10 4.67 -17.39
N VAL A 31 -1.50 5.70 -18.14
CA VAL A 31 -0.63 6.47 -19.05
C VAL A 31 -0.38 7.89 -18.55
N GLY A 32 -0.47 8.12 -17.23
CA GLY A 32 -0.16 9.42 -16.63
C GLY A 32 -1.33 10.41 -16.55
N ASP A 33 -2.58 9.94 -16.59
CA ASP A 33 -3.73 10.80 -16.32
C ASP A 33 -3.75 11.26 -14.85
N TRP A 34 -4.08 12.54 -14.64
CA TRP A 34 -4.23 13.11 -13.31
C TRP A 34 -5.49 12.58 -12.61
N MET A 35 -5.33 12.26 -11.33
CA MET A 35 -6.38 11.83 -10.44
C MET A 35 -6.45 12.79 -9.26
N ASP A 36 -7.53 13.56 -9.17
CA ASP A 36 -7.74 14.54 -8.11
C ASP A 36 -8.47 13.94 -6.90
N THR A 37 -7.99 14.31 -5.72
CA THR A 37 -8.61 14.01 -4.43
C THR A 37 -8.61 15.26 -3.56
N SER A 38 -9.30 15.22 -2.41
CA SER A 38 -9.22 16.29 -1.42
C SER A 38 -7.83 16.43 -0.77
N PHE A 39 -6.91 15.49 -1.00
CA PHE A 39 -5.58 15.45 -0.41
C PHE A 39 -4.48 15.83 -1.41
N GLY A 40 -4.85 16.22 -2.62
CA GLY A 40 -3.93 16.48 -3.73
C GLY A 40 -4.24 15.60 -4.94
N ARG A 41 -3.35 15.66 -5.92
CA ARG A 41 -3.46 14.95 -7.19
C ARG A 41 -2.27 14.04 -7.42
N CYS A 42 -2.52 12.92 -8.09
CA CYS A 42 -1.49 11.98 -8.49
C CYS A 42 -1.71 11.55 -9.94
N ARG A 43 -0.62 11.36 -10.67
CA ARG A 43 -0.64 10.59 -11.92
C ARG A 43 0.33 9.43 -11.81
N VAL A 44 -0.02 8.34 -12.48
CA VAL A 44 0.79 7.12 -12.52
C VAL A 44 0.97 6.71 -13.96
N THR A 45 2.21 6.50 -14.37
CA THR A 45 2.56 5.80 -15.60
C THR A 45 3.04 4.42 -15.19
N GLY A 46 2.25 3.39 -15.49
CA GLY A 46 2.52 2.05 -15.00
C GLY A 46 1.27 1.30 -14.55
N ARG A 47 1.49 0.09 -14.03
CA ARG A 47 0.44 -0.82 -13.59
C ARG A 47 0.49 -1.05 -12.09
N LEU A 48 -0.13 -0.15 -11.33
CA LEU A 48 -0.17 -0.23 -9.87
C LEU A 48 -1.59 -0.48 -9.35
N GLY A 49 -1.74 -1.52 -8.55
CA GLY A 49 -2.97 -1.92 -7.86
C GLY A 49 -2.71 -2.35 -6.44
N GLN A 50 -3.71 -2.89 -5.77
CA GLN A 50 -3.61 -3.15 -4.33
C GLN A 50 -2.62 -4.25 -3.97
N ARG A 51 -2.35 -5.20 -4.86
CA ARG A 51 -1.29 -6.20 -4.64
C ARG A 51 0.11 -5.58 -4.61
N HIS A 52 0.30 -4.50 -5.36
CA HIS A 52 1.55 -3.74 -5.33
C HIS A 52 1.69 -2.97 -4.02
N ALA A 53 0.59 -2.41 -3.50
CA ALA A 53 0.55 -1.82 -2.16
C ALA A 53 0.86 -2.87 -1.08
N ASP A 54 0.25 -4.06 -1.16
CA ASP A 54 0.51 -5.17 -0.23
C ASP A 54 2.02 -5.53 -0.18
N ILE A 55 2.69 -5.53 -1.34
CA ILE A 55 4.13 -5.78 -1.45
C ILE A 55 4.94 -4.66 -0.78
N VAL A 56 4.69 -3.40 -1.14
CA VAL A 56 5.43 -2.24 -0.60
C VAL A 56 5.29 -2.19 0.92
N GLU A 57 4.07 -2.28 1.43
CA GLU A 57 3.80 -2.24 2.87
C GLU A 57 4.42 -3.44 3.60
N SER A 58 4.39 -4.62 2.99
CA SER A 58 5.03 -5.81 3.58
C SER A 58 6.55 -5.70 3.60
N ILE A 59 7.17 -5.12 2.57
CA ILE A 59 8.62 -4.86 2.52
C ILE A 59 9.03 -3.91 3.65
N LEU A 60 8.30 -2.81 3.81
CA LEU A 60 8.52 -1.84 4.87
C LEU A 60 8.33 -2.48 6.26
N TYR A 61 7.23 -3.20 6.44
CA TYR A 61 6.86 -3.83 7.72
C TYR A 61 7.82 -4.95 8.17
N ILE A 62 8.50 -5.66 7.27
CA ILE A 62 9.43 -6.74 7.65
C ILE A 62 10.89 -6.33 7.65
N ALA A 63 11.19 -5.05 7.37
CA ALA A 63 12.55 -4.54 7.31
C ALA A 63 13.32 -4.93 8.58
N GLU A 64 14.45 -5.63 8.40
CA GLU A 64 15.35 -6.00 9.49
C GLU A 64 16.39 -4.90 9.73
N ARG A 65 16.73 -4.14 8.68
CA ARG A 65 17.65 -3.00 8.74
C ARG A 65 17.22 -1.95 7.71
N ARG A 66 17.41 -0.68 8.08
CA ARG A 66 17.32 0.49 7.19
C ARG A 66 18.70 1.14 7.15
N ARG A 67 19.16 1.52 5.97
CA ARG A 67 20.35 2.37 5.82
C ARG A 67 20.08 3.49 4.83
N GLU A 68 20.58 4.66 5.18
CA GLU A 68 20.68 5.79 4.26
C GLU A 68 21.96 5.63 3.44
N ILE A 69 21.88 5.98 2.16
CA ILE A 69 22.97 5.94 1.21
C ILE A 69 23.40 7.38 0.93
N SER A 70 24.68 7.58 0.60
CA SER A 70 25.28 8.91 0.37
C SER A 70 24.58 9.76 -0.69
N ASP A 71 23.83 9.14 -1.59
CA ASP A 71 23.05 9.80 -2.64
C ASP A 71 21.62 10.16 -2.21
N GLY A 72 21.31 10.11 -0.91
CA GLY A 72 19.98 10.34 -0.36
C GLY A 72 19.03 9.14 -0.50
N GLY A 73 19.48 8.01 -1.06
CA GLY A 73 18.68 6.80 -1.18
C GLY A 73 18.48 6.07 0.15
N ILE A 74 17.40 5.29 0.23
CA ILE A 74 17.14 4.39 1.36
C ILE A 74 17.20 2.94 0.86
N GLU A 75 17.94 2.09 1.58
CA GLU A 75 17.95 0.65 1.36
C GLU A 75 17.46 -0.10 2.60
N LEU A 76 16.67 -1.14 2.35
CA LEU A 76 16.14 -2.04 3.37
C LEU A 76 16.71 -3.44 3.17
N LEU A 77 17.05 -4.10 4.29
CA LEU A 77 17.36 -5.52 4.31
C LEU A 77 16.12 -6.30 4.73
N ILE A 78 15.66 -7.23 3.89
CA ILE A 78 14.47 -8.06 4.17
C ILE A 78 14.73 -9.55 3.92
N ASP A 79 13.94 -10.40 4.59
CA ASP A 79 13.88 -11.83 4.28
C ASP A 79 12.76 -12.13 3.27
N PRO A 80 13.07 -12.57 2.04
CA PRO A 80 12.06 -12.90 1.04
C PRO A 80 11.11 -14.02 1.49
N ALA A 81 11.55 -14.92 2.38
CA ALA A 81 10.68 -15.93 2.95
C ALA A 81 9.64 -15.33 3.91
N LYS A 82 10.01 -14.29 4.69
CA LYS A 82 9.06 -13.54 5.52
C LYS A 82 8.07 -12.76 4.67
N LEU A 83 8.55 -12.10 3.60
CA LEU A 83 7.69 -11.40 2.64
C LEU A 83 6.64 -12.35 2.05
N ARG A 84 7.11 -13.50 1.54
CA ARG A 84 6.21 -14.53 1.01
C ARG A 84 5.21 -14.99 2.07
N ARG A 85 5.65 -15.25 3.31
CA ARG A 85 4.79 -15.72 4.40
C ARG A 85 3.64 -14.75 4.70
N ILE A 86 3.92 -13.46 4.79
CA ILE A 86 2.92 -12.43 5.04
C ILE A 86 1.86 -12.39 3.92
N LEU A 87 2.31 -12.54 2.67
CA LEU A 87 1.42 -12.50 1.50
C LEU A 87 0.72 -13.85 1.26
N SER A 88 1.27 -14.97 1.73
CA SER A 88 0.88 -16.33 1.31
C SER A 88 -0.45 -16.85 1.84
N ASN A 89 -1.16 -16.10 2.70
CA ASN A 89 -2.58 -16.36 2.93
C ASN A 89 -3.43 -16.14 1.65
N HIS A 90 -2.80 -15.79 0.52
CA HIS A 90 -3.37 -15.65 -0.83
C HIS A 90 -2.59 -16.37 -1.97
N GLN A 91 -1.88 -17.45 -1.67
CA GLN A 91 -1.18 -18.28 -2.68
C GLN A 91 -0.22 -17.49 -3.60
N TYR A 92 0.53 -16.50 -3.08
CA TYR A 92 1.56 -15.86 -3.90
C TYR A 92 2.74 -16.81 -4.14
N SER A 93 2.92 -17.20 -5.39
CA SER A 93 4.15 -17.83 -5.84
C SER A 93 5.30 -16.82 -5.84
N HIS A 94 6.53 -17.32 -5.75
CA HIS A 94 7.72 -16.49 -5.86
C HIS A 94 7.76 -15.69 -7.17
N ASP A 95 7.34 -16.31 -8.28
CA ASP A 95 7.28 -15.66 -9.59
C ASP A 95 6.25 -14.53 -9.63
N ARG A 96 5.14 -14.68 -8.92
CA ARG A 96 4.13 -13.63 -8.82
C ARG A 96 4.66 -12.41 -8.06
N ILE A 97 5.41 -12.63 -6.98
CA ILE A 97 6.09 -11.54 -6.24
C ILE A 97 7.08 -10.82 -7.17
N LYS A 98 7.88 -11.58 -7.93
CA LYS A 98 8.81 -11.00 -8.91
C LYS A 98 8.10 -10.13 -9.96
N LYS A 99 6.98 -10.58 -10.52
CA LYS A 99 6.18 -9.80 -11.48
C LYS A 99 5.70 -8.48 -10.87
N LEU A 100 5.19 -8.50 -9.63
CA LEU A 100 4.76 -7.27 -8.94
C LEU A 100 5.93 -6.32 -8.65
N LEU A 101 7.12 -6.84 -8.34
CA LEU A 101 8.32 -6.04 -8.16
C LEU A 101 8.81 -5.40 -9.47
N ILE A 102 8.67 -6.11 -10.61
CA ILE A 102 8.97 -5.56 -11.94
C ILE A 102 8.02 -4.40 -12.25
N ASP A 103 6.72 -4.57 -12.00
CA ASP A 103 5.74 -3.49 -12.17
C ASP A 103 6.04 -2.29 -11.26
N LEU A 104 6.38 -2.53 -9.98
CA LEU A 104 6.74 -1.48 -9.02
C LEU A 104 7.99 -0.69 -9.43
N ARG A 105 8.96 -1.37 -10.04
CA ARG A 105 10.17 -0.75 -10.57
C ARG A 105 9.91 0.08 -11.82
N ALA A 106 9.06 -0.43 -12.71
CA ALA A 106 8.77 0.24 -13.98
C ALA A 106 7.85 1.46 -13.82
N ALA A 107 7.01 1.47 -12.78
CA ALA A 107 6.04 2.54 -12.58
C ALA A 107 6.69 3.87 -12.14
N THR A 108 6.27 4.95 -12.76
CA THR A 108 6.56 6.33 -12.32
C THR A 108 5.29 6.93 -11.74
N VAL A 109 5.43 7.58 -10.59
CA VAL A 109 4.37 8.33 -9.93
C VAL A 109 4.77 9.80 -9.88
N GLU A 110 3.79 10.66 -10.07
CA GLU A 110 3.91 12.08 -9.74
C GLU A 110 2.80 12.45 -8.77
N ILE A 111 3.17 13.17 -7.71
CA ILE A 111 2.27 13.58 -6.63
C ILE A 111 2.43 15.08 -6.41
N VAL A 112 1.29 15.76 -6.34
CA VAL A 112 1.20 17.18 -5.97
C VAL A 112 0.16 17.32 -4.87
N THR A 113 0.61 17.67 -3.67
CA THR A 113 -0.26 18.02 -2.54
C THR A 113 -0.61 19.51 -2.61
N PRO A 114 -1.62 20.00 -1.86
CA PRO A 114 -1.91 21.43 -1.79
C PRO A 114 -0.68 22.27 -1.40
N GLU A 115 0.16 21.77 -0.50
CA GLU A 115 1.39 22.45 -0.06
C GLU A 115 2.43 22.52 -1.19
N LEU A 116 2.63 21.42 -1.92
CA LEU A 116 3.57 21.37 -3.05
C LEU A 116 3.09 22.25 -4.22
N GLU A 117 1.78 22.31 -4.45
CA GLU A 117 1.20 23.20 -5.47
C GLU A 117 1.54 24.67 -5.18
N LEU A 118 1.48 25.10 -3.91
CA LEU A 118 1.81 26.47 -3.51
C LEU A 118 3.28 26.84 -3.76
N SER A 119 4.18 25.88 -3.63
CA SER A 119 5.61 26.08 -3.91
C SER A 119 6.00 25.79 -5.36
N GLY A 120 5.05 25.37 -6.21
CA GLY A 120 5.33 24.94 -7.59
C GLY A 120 6.18 23.66 -7.68
N GLU A 121 6.19 22.85 -6.62
CA GLU A 121 6.96 21.60 -6.55
C GLU A 121 6.07 20.38 -6.87
N SER A 122 6.70 19.25 -7.21
CA SER A 122 6.05 17.95 -7.26
C SER A 122 7.01 16.83 -6.87
N ILE A 123 6.48 15.74 -6.33
CA ILE A 123 7.27 14.52 -6.09
C ILE A 123 7.15 13.66 -7.35
N ILE A 124 8.25 13.47 -8.09
CA ILE A 124 8.30 12.63 -9.31
C ILE A 124 9.29 11.49 -9.12
N GLY A 125 8.87 10.25 -9.36
CA GLY A 125 9.78 9.10 -9.38
C GLY A 125 9.11 7.75 -9.20
N GLY A 126 9.92 6.70 -8.98
CA GLY A 126 9.43 5.34 -8.71
C GLY A 126 9.19 5.06 -7.23
N LEU A 127 8.52 3.94 -6.93
CA LEU A 127 8.30 3.46 -5.56
C LEU A 127 9.40 2.49 -5.10
N ILE A 128 9.84 1.60 -5.97
CA ILE A 128 10.96 0.68 -5.74
C ILE A 128 11.97 0.90 -6.86
N ASP A 129 13.25 1.06 -6.54
CA ASP A 129 14.30 1.23 -7.54
C ASP A 129 14.87 -0.14 -7.96
N HIS A 130 15.30 -0.96 -7.00
CA HIS A 130 15.75 -2.31 -7.30
C HIS A 130 15.65 -3.25 -6.10
N VAL A 131 15.68 -4.55 -6.41
CA VAL A 131 15.78 -5.63 -5.43
C VAL A 131 16.90 -6.55 -5.87
N ILE A 132 17.92 -6.74 -5.03
CA ILE A 132 19.05 -7.62 -5.31
C ILE A 132 19.34 -8.56 -4.13
N PRO A 133 19.99 -9.71 -4.37
CA PRO A 133 20.50 -10.55 -3.29
C PRO A 133 21.49 -9.79 -2.42
N SER A 134 21.36 -9.96 -1.10
CA SER A 134 22.33 -9.51 -0.10
C SER A 134 23.36 -10.61 0.17
N PRO A 135 24.61 -10.27 0.51
CA PRO A 135 25.57 -11.26 1.02
C PRO A 135 25.10 -11.90 2.34
N MET A 136 24.16 -11.28 3.06
CA MET A 136 23.59 -11.85 4.28
C MET A 136 22.63 -13.00 3.95
N THR A 137 22.77 -14.11 4.66
CA THR A 137 22.00 -15.33 4.43
C THR A 137 21.23 -15.80 5.67
N ARG A 138 20.29 -16.73 5.45
CA ARG A 138 19.55 -17.49 6.47
C ARG A 138 19.44 -18.94 6.03
N ARG A 139 19.27 -19.85 7.00
CA ARG A 139 18.97 -21.26 6.72
C ARG A 139 17.61 -21.40 6.05
N ASP A 140 17.56 -22.05 4.89
CA ASP A 140 16.33 -22.42 4.19
C ASP A 140 15.63 -23.57 4.94
N PRO A 141 14.40 -23.35 5.45
CA PRO A 141 13.66 -24.39 6.16
C PRO A 141 13.17 -25.52 5.24
N LEU A 142 13.10 -25.32 3.92
CA LEU A 142 12.58 -26.32 2.98
C LEU A 142 13.68 -27.25 2.44
N THR A 143 14.87 -26.72 2.23
CA THR A 143 15.98 -27.45 1.58
C THR A 143 17.16 -27.72 2.52
N SER A 144 17.13 -27.19 3.75
CA SER A 144 18.27 -27.12 4.68
C SER A 144 19.50 -26.38 4.14
N GLY A 145 19.44 -25.78 2.96
CA GLY A 145 20.50 -24.94 2.38
C GLY A 145 20.51 -23.52 2.94
N VAL A 146 21.16 -22.61 2.22
CA VAL A 146 21.17 -21.17 2.53
C VAL A 146 20.33 -20.39 1.53
N ARG A 147 19.58 -19.40 2.01
CA ARG A 147 18.92 -18.39 1.17
C ARG A 147 19.52 -17.02 1.43
N HIS A 148 19.63 -16.22 0.38
CA HIS A 148 20.01 -14.82 0.48
C HIS A 148 18.83 -13.98 0.97
N LEU A 149 19.13 -13.05 1.88
CA LEU A 149 18.25 -11.92 2.14
C LEU A 149 18.23 -11.00 0.92
N TRP A 150 17.24 -10.12 0.84
CA TRP A 150 17.18 -9.11 -0.21
C TRP A 150 17.60 -7.75 0.32
N ARG A 151 18.35 -7.03 -0.50
CA ARG A 151 18.54 -5.59 -0.39
C ARG A 151 17.55 -4.93 -1.34
N VAL A 152 16.60 -4.18 -0.77
CA VAL A 152 15.58 -3.44 -1.52
C VAL A 152 15.92 -1.97 -1.44
N ARG A 153 16.19 -1.35 -2.58
CA ARG A 153 16.36 0.10 -2.68
C ARG A 153 15.01 0.75 -2.99
N LEU A 154 14.62 1.71 -2.17
CA LEU A 154 13.38 2.46 -2.35
C LEU A 154 13.56 3.48 -3.47
N GLY A 155 12.51 3.68 -4.27
CA GLY A 155 12.48 4.74 -5.26
C GLY A 155 12.24 6.11 -4.60
N VAL A 156 12.70 7.18 -5.26
CA VAL A 156 12.69 8.54 -4.68
C VAL A 156 11.29 9.00 -4.25
N ALA A 157 10.23 8.62 -4.97
CA ALA A 157 8.88 9.03 -4.59
C ALA A 157 8.46 8.39 -3.25
N LEU A 158 8.82 7.12 -3.02
CA LEU A 158 8.55 6.46 -1.74
C LEU A 158 9.42 7.03 -0.62
N VAL A 159 10.70 7.34 -0.89
CA VAL A 159 11.58 8.01 0.09
C VAL A 159 10.97 9.34 0.54
N MET A 160 10.57 10.17 -0.42
CA MET A 160 9.98 11.49 -0.15
C MET A 160 8.65 11.39 0.62
N LEU A 161 7.83 10.38 0.32
CA LEU A 161 6.63 10.10 1.11
C LEU A 161 6.99 9.72 2.55
N LEU A 162 7.98 8.84 2.77
CA LEU A 162 8.39 8.43 4.11
C LEU A 162 8.94 9.59 4.94
N GLU A 163 9.55 10.60 4.30
CA GLU A 163 10.14 11.77 4.97
C GLU A 163 9.13 12.90 5.22
N ARG A 164 8.21 13.13 4.27
CA ARG A 164 7.35 14.34 4.27
C ARG A 164 5.90 14.08 4.66
N ASP A 165 5.45 12.83 4.66
CA ASP A 165 4.04 12.46 4.89
C ASP A 165 3.82 11.83 6.28
N LEU A 166 2.55 11.74 6.68
CA LEU A 166 2.13 11.08 7.92
C LEU A 166 2.41 9.58 7.85
N SER A 167 3.38 9.14 8.66
CA SER A 167 3.73 7.73 8.85
C SER A 167 2.62 6.91 9.51
N LEU A 168 2.36 5.72 8.98
CA LEU A 168 1.37 4.78 9.49
C LEU A 168 2.05 3.46 9.90
N TYR A 169 1.63 2.93 11.04
CA TYR A 169 2.15 1.70 11.62
C TYR A 169 1.01 0.72 11.86
N TYR A 170 1.00 -0.38 11.12
CA TYR A 170 0.02 -1.47 11.29
C TYR A 170 0.58 -2.77 10.72
N PRO A 171 0.12 -3.96 11.15
CA PRO A 171 0.42 -5.18 10.43
C PRO A 171 -0.28 -5.14 9.05
N PRO A 172 0.43 -5.33 7.91
CA PRO A 172 -0.19 -5.25 6.58
C PRO A 172 -0.97 -6.51 6.21
N ALA A 173 -0.70 -7.64 6.88
CA ALA A 173 -1.30 -8.94 6.54
C ALA A 173 -2.84 -8.95 6.56
N PRO A 174 -3.54 -8.37 7.56
CA PRO A 174 -5.00 -8.31 7.57
C PRO A 174 -5.60 -7.60 6.34
N ILE A 175 -5.03 -6.47 5.90
CA ILE A 175 -5.47 -5.78 4.68
C ILE A 175 -5.17 -6.64 3.46
N ALA A 176 -3.95 -7.18 3.37
CA ALA A 176 -3.57 -8.05 2.27
C ALA A 176 -4.53 -9.23 2.13
N ARG A 177 -5.08 -9.77 3.24
CA ARG A 177 -6.03 -10.89 3.31
C ARG A 177 -7.43 -10.62 2.72
N LEU A 178 -7.81 -9.37 2.52
CA LEU A 178 -9.11 -9.05 1.90
C LEU A 178 -9.20 -9.59 0.46
N GLN A 179 -10.37 -10.08 0.07
CA GLN A 179 -10.59 -10.74 -1.22
C GLN A 179 -10.61 -9.74 -2.37
N HIS A 180 -11.01 -8.50 -2.12
CA HIS A 180 -11.22 -7.51 -3.16
C HIS A 180 -10.33 -6.28 -3.02
N GLY A 181 -9.78 -5.81 -4.15
CA GLY A 181 -8.95 -4.61 -4.18
C GLY A 181 -9.70 -3.34 -3.76
N ILE A 182 -11.02 -3.27 -3.92
CA ILE A 182 -11.77 -2.12 -3.39
C ILE A 182 -11.76 -2.12 -1.86
N SER A 183 -11.91 -3.28 -1.23
CA SER A 183 -11.88 -3.42 0.22
C SER A 183 -10.50 -3.08 0.78
N GLN A 184 -9.43 -3.51 0.11
CA GLN A 184 -8.06 -3.14 0.45
C GLN A 184 -7.82 -1.62 0.36
N ALA A 185 -8.26 -1.00 -0.72
CA ALA A 185 -8.10 0.45 -0.93
C ALA A 185 -8.89 1.25 0.12
N LEU A 186 -10.14 0.85 0.38
CA LEU A 186 -10.98 1.49 1.40
C LEU A 186 -10.39 1.33 2.80
N ALA A 187 -9.93 0.13 3.15
CA ALA A 187 -9.32 -0.12 4.46
C ALA A 187 -8.12 0.79 4.69
N ARG A 188 -7.20 0.87 3.73
CA ARG A 188 -6.05 1.78 3.77
C ARG A 188 -6.48 3.23 3.95
N HIS A 189 -7.47 3.68 3.17
CA HIS A 189 -7.97 5.04 3.24
C HIS A 189 -8.57 5.38 4.62
N VAL A 190 -9.41 4.51 5.16
CA VAL A 190 -10.03 4.68 6.49
C VAL A 190 -8.96 4.72 7.58
N LEU A 191 -7.95 3.84 7.52
CA LEU A 191 -6.88 3.80 8.52
C LEU A 191 -6.01 5.06 8.55
N THR A 192 -5.98 5.85 7.47
CA THR A 192 -5.32 7.17 7.48
C THR A 192 -6.02 8.20 8.36
N HIS A 193 -7.28 7.97 8.74
CA HIS A 193 -8.07 8.91 9.53
C HIS A 193 -7.98 8.59 11.02
N LYS A 194 -7.63 9.60 11.82
CA LYS A 194 -7.56 9.48 13.29
C LYS A 194 -8.93 9.40 13.95
N GLN A 195 -9.93 10.07 13.39
CA GLN A 195 -11.27 10.19 13.96
C GLN A 195 -12.33 9.76 12.96
N ASN A 196 -13.42 9.20 13.48
CA ASN A 196 -14.64 8.97 12.71
C ASN A 196 -15.45 10.27 12.60
N PRO A 197 -16.11 10.55 11.47
CA PRO A 197 -17.17 11.55 11.44
C PRO A 197 -18.34 11.09 12.30
N SER A 198 -19.17 12.04 12.74
CA SER A 198 -20.40 11.73 13.48
C SER A 198 -21.28 10.78 12.67
N GLY A 199 -21.64 9.63 13.25
CA GLY A 199 -22.43 8.59 12.58
C GLY A 199 -21.68 7.71 11.59
N GLY A 200 -20.38 7.94 11.34
CA GLY A 200 -19.57 7.18 10.38
C GLY A 200 -19.66 7.68 8.94
N TRP A 201 -18.68 7.28 8.12
CA TRP A 201 -18.63 7.67 6.71
C TRP A 201 -19.74 6.98 5.92
N HIS A 202 -20.28 7.66 4.92
CA HIS A 202 -21.09 7.00 3.90
C HIS A 202 -20.20 6.10 3.03
N LEU A 203 -20.62 4.85 2.81
CA LEU A 203 -19.90 3.88 2.01
C LEU A 203 -19.59 4.39 0.59
N ASP A 204 -20.59 4.99 -0.06
CA ASP A 204 -20.43 5.52 -1.43
C ASP A 204 -19.42 6.67 -1.50
N THR A 205 -19.33 7.50 -0.44
CA THR A 205 -18.33 8.57 -0.35
C THR A 205 -16.92 7.98 -0.27
N LEU A 206 -16.71 6.94 0.56
CA LEU A 206 -15.42 6.25 0.65
C LEU A 206 -15.05 5.55 -0.66
N ILE A 207 -16.00 4.88 -1.31
CA ILE A 207 -15.78 4.24 -2.60
C ILE A 207 -15.31 5.27 -3.64
N ARG A 208 -15.94 6.45 -3.68
CA ARG A 208 -15.53 7.52 -4.60
C ARG A 208 -14.18 8.13 -4.24
N ALA A 209 -13.85 8.21 -2.95
CA ALA A 209 -12.55 8.70 -2.50
C ALA A 209 -11.39 7.81 -2.96
N VAL A 210 -11.59 6.49 -3.07
CA VAL A 210 -10.54 5.54 -3.48
C VAL A 210 -10.65 5.08 -4.95
N GLY A 211 -11.81 5.28 -5.57
CA GLY A 211 -12.07 4.93 -6.97
C GLY A 211 -12.04 6.10 -7.95
N GLY A 212 -12.05 7.34 -7.44
CA GLY A 212 -12.00 8.55 -8.24
C GLY A 212 -13.29 8.84 -9.01
N ARG A 213 -13.24 9.84 -9.89
CA ARG A 213 -14.40 10.34 -10.65
C ARG A 213 -14.96 9.33 -11.66
N GLY A 214 -14.19 8.29 -12.03
CA GLY A 214 -14.62 7.25 -12.97
C GLY A 214 -15.61 6.22 -12.41
N VAL A 215 -15.99 6.30 -11.14
CA VAL A 215 -16.95 5.39 -10.51
C VAL A 215 -18.39 5.72 -10.94
N HIS A 216 -18.88 4.95 -11.90
CA HIS A 216 -20.27 4.96 -12.39
C HIS A 216 -21.17 4.01 -11.57
N SER A 217 -22.48 4.11 -11.76
CA SER A 217 -23.50 3.41 -10.95
C SER A 217 -23.32 1.89 -10.85
N MET A 218 -23.02 1.22 -11.98
CA MET A 218 -22.78 -0.22 -12.00
C MET A 218 -21.53 -0.59 -11.20
N MET A 219 -20.44 0.17 -11.35
CA MET A 219 -19.21 -0.03 -10.59
C MET A 219 -19.44 0.18 -9.09
N LEU A 220 -20.20 1.23 -8.72
CA LEU A 220 -20.57 1.51 -7.34
C LEU A 220 -21.34 0.35 -6.70
N ARG A 221 -22.33 -0.22 -7.41
CA ARG A 221 -23.08 -1.41 -6.96
C ARG A 221 -22.16 -2.61 -6.75
N ASN A 222 -21.25 -2.85 -7.69
CA ASN A 222 -20.30 -3.96 -7.61
C ASN A 222 -19.32 -3.79 -6.44
N TYR A 223 -18.87 -2.55 -6.19
CA TYR A 223 -17.99 -2.24 -5.07
C TYR A 223 -18.69 -2.40 -3.73
N ARG A 224 -19.94 -1.94 -3.57
CA ARG A 224 -20.74 -2.20 -2.37
C ARG A 224 -20.88 -3.70 -2.09
N ARG A 225 -21.21 -4.50 -3.12
CA ARG A 225 -21.30 -5.95 -2.98
C ARG A 225 -20.00 -6.56 -2.47
N ARG A 226 -18.87 -6.22 -3.10
CA ARG A 226 -17.53 -6.69 -2.71
C ARG A 226 -17.13 -6.28 -1.29
N LEU A 227 -17.47 -5.07 -0.87
CA LEU A 227 -17.20 -4.62 0.50
C LEU A 227 -18.01 -5.40 1.53
N ARG A 228 -19.24 -5.79 1.20
CA ARG A 228 -20.05 -6.67 2.06
C ARG A 228 -19.52 -8.11 2.08
N GLU A 229 -19.04 -8.62 0.94
CA GLU A 229 -18.35 -9.92 0.85
C GLU A 229 -17.10 -9.96 1.77
N ASP A 230 -16.40 -8.83 1.91
CA ASP A 230 -15.23 -8.66 2.79
C ASP A 230 -15.54 -8.14 4.21
N ALA A 231 -16.82 -8.02 4.61
CA ALA A 231 -17.19 -7.33 5.85
C ALA A 231 -16.54 -7.93 7.12
N ALA A 232 -16.44 -9.25 7.22
CA ALA A 232 -15.77 -9.91 8.33
C ALA A 232 -14.27 -9.59 8.38
N GLY A 233 -13.60 -9.58 7.23
CA GLY A 233 -12.18 -9.21 7.15
C GLY A 233 -11.93 -7.74 7.45
N LEU A 234 -12.87 -6.85 7.07
CA LEU A 234 -12.82 -5.44 7.46
C LEU A 234 -12.98 -5.28 8.98
N ALA A 235 -13.86 -6.05 9.61
CA ALA A 235 -14.04 -6.03 11.06
C ALA A 235 -12.76 -6.49 11.80
N GLU A 236 -12.04 -7.50 11.30
CA GLU A 236 -10.72 -7.90 11.83
C GLU A 236 -9.67 -6.78 11.77
N ILE A 237 -9.80 -5.85 10.81
CA ILE A 237 -8.93 -4.67 10.65
C ILE A 237 -9.40 -3.52 11.57
N GLY A 238 -10.52 -3.68 12.28
CA GLY A 238 -11.14 -2.63 13.08
C GLY A 238 -11.97 -1.66 12.24
N ILE A 239 -12.54 -2.12 11.13
CA ILE A 239 -13.43 -1.33 10.26
C ILE A 239 -14.79 -2.03 10.19
N GLU A 240 -15.80 -1.38 10.74
CA GLU A 240 -17.17 -1.88 10.75
C GLU A 240 -17.95 -1.29 9.58
N LEU A 241 -18.66 -2.15 8.85
CA LEU A 241 -19.66 -1.78 7.87
C LEU A 241 -21.04 -2.16 8.42
N ASP A 242 -21.89 -1.17 8.69
CA ASP A 242 -23.23 -1.42 9.20
C ASP A 242 -24.27 -1.64 8.10
N ALA A 243 -25.47 -2.07 8.50
CA ALA A 243 -26.58 -2.36 7.59
C ALA A 243 -27.11 -1.12 6.85
N SER A 244 -26.78 0.09 7.32
CA SER A 244 -27.19 1.36 6.71
C SER A 244 -26.11 1.92 5.77
N ASP A 245 -25.16 1.08 5.32
CA ASP A 245 -24.03 1.48 4.49
C ASP A 245 -23.17 2.59 5.13
N ARG A 246 -23.03 2.56 6.47
CA ARG A 246 -22.04 3.38 7.19
C ARG A 246 -20.79 2.58 7.48
N VAL A 247 -19.67 3.25 7.34
CA VAL A 247 -18.35 2.73 7.71
C VAL A 247 -17.84 3.47 8.93
N LYS A 248 -17.34 2.73 9.92
CA LYS A 248 -16.72 3.28 11.12
C LYS A 248 -15.41 2.56 11.38
N ARG A 249 -14.40 3.30 11.84
CA ARG A 249 -13.23 2.72 12.47
C ARG A 249 -13.61 2.39 13.91
N ALA A 250 -13.70 1.11 14.26
CA ALA A 250 -13.94 0.69 15.63
C ALA A 250 -12.86 1.30 16.53
N THR A 251 -13.25 1.79 17.71
CA THR A 251 -12.35 2.50 18.62
C THR A 251 -11.35 1.51 19.23
N ALA A 252 -10.24 1.30 18.50
CA ALA A 252 -8.99 0.62 18.85
C ALA A 252 -9.08 -0.78 19.51
N ALA A 253 -8.78 -1.82 18.73
CA ALA A 253 -7.80 -2.78 19.23
C ALA A 253 -6.45 -2.04 19.26
N ARG A 254 -5.96 -1.76 20.46
CA ARG A 254 -4.56 -1.35 20.69
C ARG A 254 -3.64 -2.55 20.53
#